data_AF-A0A8S3QF95-F1
#
_entry.id   AF-A0A8S3QF95-F1
#
_cell.length_a   1.000
_cell.length_b   1.000
_cell.length_c   1.000
_cell.angle_alpha   90.00
_cell.angle_beta   90.00
_cell.angle_gamma   90.00
#
_symmetry.space_group_name_H-M   'P 1'
#
loop_
_entity.id
_entity.type
_entity.pdbx_description
1 polymer ?
#
loop_
_entity_poly.entity_id
_entity_poly.type
_entity_poly.pdbx_seq_one_letter_code
_entity_poly.pdbx_strand_id
1 'polypeptide(L)'
;MDTQRTRNFGRNWRYQMSDNGATFQTRNSTQHMDNCLCKFCGKTVNNQFHFRQCIAKTSFCYKCRNFGHFARMCNFHRQPDVKVVKVKSKSKLRRDAERMSIFKENKAMSVFPCAELTTIELMDFFPAFNYDREFIDSVTLRHDRVHSERVKFEIKSVHYEKKFKELKQEHNSVIRNLEKFQKQGADDKKEIEKLQERNTDLKAVHSRIYDQRCKAIDQQFQLQRDKERMLNRITTLEDELDNIRKNTREDNHSNQNYRYRGRYNHRRNFRNNFS
;
A
#
# COMPACT_ATOMS: atom_id res chain seq x y z
N MET A 1 22.23 16.10 -40.40
CA MET A 1 23.22 15.97 -39.29
C MET A 1 22.52 16.44 -38.04
N ASP A 2 21.80 15.53 -37.38
CA ASP A 2 20.88 15.88 -36.30
C ASP A 2 21.41 15.36 -34.96
N THR A 3 21.61 16.31 -34.05
CA THR A 3 22.12 16.08 -32.70
C THR A 3 20.97 15.71 -31.77
N GLN A 4 20.93 14.45 -31.33
CA GLN A 4 20.00 14.00 -30.29
C GLN A 4 20.60 14.25 -28.90
N ARG A 5 19.95 15.13 -28.12
CA ARG A 5 20.15 15.29 -26.68
C ARG A 5 19.34 14.22 -25.94
N THR A 6 20.01 13.30 -25.26
CA THR A 6 19.39 12.42 -24.26
C THR A 6 19.44 13.08 -22.88
N ARG A 7 18.28 13.17 -22.21
CA ARG A 7 18.18 13.53 -20.79
C ARG A 7 18.11 12.24 -19.97
N ASN A 8 19.06 12.08 -19.05
CA ASN A 8 19.07 11.00 -18.06
C ASN A 8 17.97 11.22 -17.01
N PHE A 9 16.99 10.32 -16.97
CA PHE A 9 16.19 10.05 -15.77
C PHE A 9 16.38 8.59 -15.37
N GLY A 10 16.70 8.41 -14.09
CA GLY A 10 17.19 7.15 -13.55
C GLY A 10 16.15 6.03 -13.41
N ARG A 11 16.69 4.87 -13.03
CA ARG A 11 16.10 3.56 -12.75
C ARG A 11 15.85 2.69 -13.98
N ASN A 12 16.92 2.00 -14.35
CA ASN A 12 16.91 0.82 -15.20
C ASN A 12 16.05 -0.29 -14.58
N TRP A 13 14.90 -0.59 -15.18
CA TRP A 13 14.27 -1.90 -15.09
C TRP A 13 14.66 -2.67 -16.35
N ARG A 14 15.55 -3.65 -16.20
CA ARG A 14 15.94 -4.57 -17.28
C ARG A 14 15.02 -5.78 -17.19
N TYR A 15 14.05 -5.90 -18.09
CA TYR A 15 13.27 -7.11 -18.28
C TYR A 15 14.08 -8.06 -19.18
N GLN A 16 14.55 -9.18 -18.64
CA GLN A 16 14.95 -10.34 -19.44
C GLN A 16 13.79 -11.33 -19.43
N MET A 17 13.24 -11.61 -20.61
CA MET A 17 12.33 -12.73 -20.84
C MET A 17 13.19 -13.99 -20.99
N SER A 18 12.84 -15.05 -20.27
CA SER A 18 13.39 -16.40 -20.45
C SER A 18 12.24 -17.39 -20.46
N ASP A 19 12.21 -18.26 -21.47
CA ASP A 19 11.07 -19.06 -21.90
C ASP A 19 10.74 -20.32 -21.06
N ASN A 20 11.24 -20.43 -19.83
CA ASN A 20 11.03 -21.63 -19.01
C ASN A 20 10.35 -21.31 -17.67
N GLY A 21 9.04 -21.56 -17.60
CA GLY A 21 8.32 -21.93 -16.37
C GLY A 21 8.30 -20.89 -15.24
N ALA A 22 7.18 -20.16 -15.13
CA ALA A 22 6.91 -19.28 -14.00
C ALA A 22 6.80 -20.05 -12.67
N THR A 23 7.87 -20.04 -11.88
CA THR A 23 7.81 -20.29 -10.44
C THR A 23 7.45 -18.99 -9.73
N PHE A 24 6.35 -19.01 -8.97
CA PHE A 24 5.97 -17.91 -8.09
C PHE A 24 6.99 -17.81 -6.94
N GLN A 25 7.99 -16.94 -7.09
CA GLN A 25 8.72 -16.42 -5.94
C GLN A 25 7.88 -15.31 -5.32
N THR A 26 7.27 -15.59 -4.17
CA THR A 26 6.80 -14.56 -3.26
C THR A 26 7.96 -13.61 -3.00
N ARG A 27 7.81 -12.33 -3.37
CA ARG A 27 8.70 -11.25 -2.90
C ARG A 27 8.53 -11.11 -1.39
N ASN A 28 9.15 -12.01 -0.63
CA ASN A 28 9.67 -11.64 0.67
C ASN A 28 10.71 -10.57 0.37
N SER A 29 10.43 -9.34 0.77
CA SER A 29 11.45 -8.29 0.85
C SER A 29 12.44 -8.68 1.95
N THR A 30 13.28 -9.67 1.68
CA THR A 30 14.60 -9.80 2.28
C THR A 30 15.43 -8.66 1.73
N GLN A 31 15.17 -7.46 2.25
CA GLN A 31 16.24 -6.47 2.35
C GLN A 31 17.41 -7.18 3.04
N HIS A 32 18.59 -7.09 2.43
CA HIS A 32 19.89 -7.42 3.01
C HIS A 32 19.88 -7.22 4.54
N MET A 33 19.79 -8.31 5.29
CA MET A 33 20.02 -8.37 6.74
C MET A 33 21.35 -9.05 7.01
N ASP A 34 22.29 -8.95 6.07
CA ASP A 34 23.63 -9.48 6.24
C ASP A 34 24.37 -8.50 7.16
N ASN A 35 24.57 -8.93 8.41
CA ASN A 35 25.37 -8.28 9.46
C ASN A 35 24.67 -7.34 10.44
N CYS A 36 23.37 -7.51 10.71
CA CYS A 36 22.80 -6.89 11.90
C CYS A 36 23.27 -7.64 13.17
N LEU A 37 24.23 -7.11 13.93
CA LEU A 37 24.54 -7.68 15.25
C LEU A 37 23.35 -7.42 16.18
N CYS A 38 22.87 -8.44 16.89
CA CYS A 38 21.89 -8.21 17.94
C CYS A 38 22.55 -7.33 19.00
N LYS A 39 22.13 -6.06 19.13
CA LYS A 39 22.72 -5.08 20.06
C LYS A 39 22.70 -5.51 21.53
N PHE A 40 21.90 -6.51 21.90
CA PHE A 40 21.82 -7.00 23.26
C PHE A 40 22.87 -8.06 23.59
N CYS A 41 23.13 -9.00 22.67
CA CYS A 41 24.05 -10.12 22.91
C CYS A 41 25.31 -10.10 22.04
N GLY A 42 25.42 -9.15 21.11
CA GLY A 42 26.55 -9.00 20.20
C GLY A 42 26.68 -10.10 19.13
N LYS A 43 25.75 -11.06 19.05
CA LYS A 43 25.82 -12.18 18.09
C LYS A 43 25.19 -11.79 16.74
N THR A 44 25.75 -12.32 15.65
CA THR A 44 25.23 -12.17 14.29
C THR A 44 23.91 -12.92 14.12
N VAL A 45 22.95 -12.34 13.38
CA VAL A 45 21.61 -12.93 13.17
C VAL A 45 21.62 -14.24 12.38
N ASN A 46 22.74 -14.61 11.75
CA ASN A 46 22.82 -15.77 10.86
C ASN A 46 22.70 -17.12 11.57
N ASN A 47 22.77 -17.15 12.91
CA ASN A 47 22.43 -18.35 13.66
C ASN A 47 20.91 -18.40 13.89
N GLN A 48 20.18 -19.14 13.04
CA GLN A 48 18.73 -19.39 13.16
C GLN A 48 18.30 -19.82 14.58
N PHE A 49 19.18 -20.52 15.31
CA PHE A 49 18.95 -20.92 16.70
C PHE A 49 18.93 -19.74 17.68
N HIS A 50 19.80 -18.74 17.50
CA HIS A 50 19.84 -17.60 18.40
C HIS A 50 18.61 -16.69 18.24
N PHE A 51 18.06 -16.64 17.02
CA PHE A 51 16.89 -15.83 16.70
C PHE A 51 15.58 -16.35 17.31
N ARG A 52 15.56 -17.58 17.85
CA ARG A 52 14.40 -18.14 18.56
C ARG A 52 14.42 -17.88 20.07
N GLN A 53 15.58 -17.66 20.67
CA GLN A 53 15.74 -17.57 22.13
C GLN A 53 16.01 -16.15 22.66
N CYS A 54 16.26 -15.17 21.80
CA CYS A 54 16.53 -13.80 22.24
C CYS A 54 15.23 -13.08 22.67
N ILE A 55 15.09 -12.80 23.98
CA ILE A 55 13.96 -12.04 24.56
C ILE A 55 13.74 -10.68 23.87
N ALA A 56 14.81 -10.07 23.33
CA ALA A 56 14.70 -8.77 22.65
C ALA A 56 13.79 -8.82 21.41
N LYS A 57 13.62 -10.00 20.78
CA LYS A 57 12.78 -10.15 19.58
C LYS A 57 11.29 -9.91 19.84
N THR A 58 10.77 -10.42 20.96
CA THR A 58 9.38 -10.21 21.35
C THR A 58 9.19 -8.91 22.11
N SER A 59 10.28 -8.28 22.58
CA SER A 59 10.21 -7.00 23.27
C SER A 59 9.81 -5.87 22.32
N PHE A 60 8.74 -5.17 22.69
CA PHE A 60 8.21 -4.02 21.98
C PHE A 60 8.79 -2.73 22.58
N CYS A 61 9.45 -1.91 21.76
CA CYS A 61 9.98 -0.63 22.23
C CYS A 61 8.91 0.47 22.20
N TYR A 62 8.50 0.97 23.37
CA TYR A 62 7.50 2.05 23.45
C TYR A 62 8.00 3.43 22.95
N LYS A 63 9.31 3.62 22.75
CA LYS A 63 9.86 4.89 22.22
C LYS A 63 9.69 5.02 20.71
N CYS A 64 10.03 3.98 19.94
CA CYS A 64 9.96 4.00 18.48
C CYS A 64 8.90 3.06 17.89
N ARG A 65 8.18 2.30 18.73
CA ARG A 65 7.15 1.32 18.36
C ARG A 65 7.64 0.18 17.45
N ASN A 66 8.93 -0.14 17.50
CA ASN A 66 9.54 -1.26 16.77
C ASN A 66 9.94 -2.41 17.73
N PHE A 67 9.97 -3.64 17.22
CA PHE A 67 10.45 -4.82 17.93
C PHE A 67 11.99 -4.95 17.86
N GLY A 68 12.57 -5.84 18.66
CA GLY A 68 14.00 -6.20 18.57
C GLY A 68 14.93 -5.48 19.54
N HIS A 69 14.43 -4.60 20.42
CA HIS A 69 15.22 -3.92 21.45
C HIS A 69 14.36 -3.41 22.62
N PHE A 70 14.97 -3.30 23.80
CA PHE A 70 14.35 -2.62 24.94
C PHE A 70 14.41 -1.10 24.79
N ALA A 71 13.42 -0.38 25.33
CA ALA A 71 13.35 1.08 25.26
C ALA A 71 14.55 1.83 25.87
N ARG A 72 15.27 1.20 26.81
CA ARG A 72 16.52 1.73 27.37
C ARG A 72 17.69 1.75 26.38
N MET A 73 17.66 0.90 25.34
CA MET A 73 18.69 0.79 24.29
C MET A 73 18.24 1.41 22.96
N CYS A 74 17.12 2.13 22.95
CA CYS A 74 16.61 2.76 21.75
C CYS A 74 17.46 4.00 21.40
N ASN A 75 18.24 3.91 20.33
CA ASN A 75 19.01 5.04 19.77
C ASN A 75 18.13 6.05 19.01
N PHE A 76 16.80 5.88 19.02
CA PHE A 76 15.90 6.84 18.42
C PHE A 76 15.78 8.03 19.37
N HIS A 77 16.56 9.08 19.10
CA HIS A 77 16.30 10.39 19.66
C HIS A 77 14.89 10.77 19.21
N ARG A 78 13.95 10.92 20.16
CA ARG A 78 12.63 11.46 19.87
C ARG A 78 12.86 12.71 19.04
N GLN A 79 12.35 12.74 17.80
CA GLN A 79 12.08 14.03 17.18
C GLN A 79 11.22 14.80 18.18
N PRO A 80 11.56 16.07 18.48
CA PRO A 80 10.87 16.84 19.50
C PRO A 80 9.38 16.71 19.23
N ASP A 81 8.65 16.25 20.26
CA ASP A 81 7.23 15.94 20.16
C ASP A 81 6.56 17.04 19.34
N VAL A 82 6.01 16.67 18.17
CA VAL A 82 5.21 17.59 17.33
C VAL A 82 4.27 18.27 18.30
N LYS A 83 4.44 19.58 18.50
CA LYS A 83 3.69 20.34 19.51
C LYS A 83 2.23 20.06 19.25
N VAL A 84 1.65 19.18 20.06
CA VAL A 84 0.24 18.85 19.96
C VAL A 84 -0.45 20.16 20.25
N VAL A 85 -0.99 20.79 19.20
CA VAL A 85 -1.80 21.99 19.33
C VAL A 85 -2.96 21.57 20.20
N LYS A 86 -2.90 21.91 21.49
CA LYS A 86 -3.96 21.59 22.44
C LYS A 86 -5.21 22.31 21.95
N VAL A 87 -6.10 21.57 21.31
CA VAL A 87 -7.39 22.08 20.87
C VAL A 87 -8.10 22.62 22.12
N LYS A 88 -8.39 23.93 22.12
CA LYS A 88 -9.09 24.58 23.24
C LYS A 88 -10.46 23.90 23.40
N SER A 89 -10.87 23.63 24.64
CA SER A 89 -12.21 23.12 24.91
C SER A 89 -13.28 24.12 24.47
N LYS A 90 -14.47 23.64 24.10
CA LYS A 90 -15.62 24.50 23.71
C LYS A 90 -15.93 25.57 24.77
N SER A 91 -15.82 25.21 26.06
CA SER A 91 -16.01 26.15 27.17
C SER A 91 -14.98 27.30 27.17
N LYS A 92 -13.71 27.01 26.85
CA LYS A 92 -12.67 28.04 26.76
C LYS A 92 -12.91 28.98 25.58
N LEU A 93 -13.31 28.44 24.43
CA LEU A 93 -13.70 29.25 23.26
C LEU A 93 -14.87 30.20 23.58
N ARG A 94 -15.87 29.75 24.35
CA ARG A 94 -17.00 30.60 24.75
C ARG A 94 -16.58 31.77 25.65
N ARG A 95 -15.73 31.51 26.65
CA ARG A 95 -15.19 32.57 27.55
C ARG A 95 -14.28 33.55 26.82
N ASP A 96 -13.46 33.06 25.88
CA ASP A 96 -12.61 33.93 25.06
C ASP A 96 -13.48 34.84 24.15
N ALA A 97 -14.60 34.32 23.62
CA ALA A 97 -15.55 35.11 22.81
C ALA A 97 -16.28 36.20 23.63
N GLU A 98 -16.72 35.86 24.84
CA GLU A 98 -17.38 36.80 25.76
C GLU A 98 -16.44 37.93 26.20
N ARG A 99 -15.18 37.62 26.54
CA ARG A 99 -14.16 38.65 26.82
C ARG A 99 -13.95 39.60 25.64
N MET A 100 -14.03 39.08 24.42
CA MET A 100 -13.91 39.89 23.22
C MET A 100 -15.13 40.77 22.94
N SER A 101 -16.35 40.39 23.36
CA SER A 101 -17.53 41.25 23.20
C SER A 101 -17.47 42.43 24.17
N ILE A 102 -17.15 42.16 25.45
CA ILE A 102 -17.01 43.21 26.48
C ILE A 102 -15.93 44.22 26.07
N PHE A 103 -14.80 43.75 25.54
CA PHE A 103 -13.75 44.65 25.05
C PHE A 103 -14.23 45.56 23.91
N LYS A 104 -15.05 45.03 22.98
CA LYS A 104 -15.60 45.82 21.86
C LYS A 104 -16.61 46.86 22.35
N GLU A 105 -17.49 46.49 23.28
CA GLU A 105 -18.45 47.42 23.89
C GLU A 105 -17.75 48.55 24.63
N ASN A 106 -16.76 48.23 25.46
CA ASN A 106 -15.99 49.25 26.19
C ASN A 106 -15.20 50.16 25.24
N LYS A 107 -14.68 49.62 24.13
CA LYS A 107 -13.99 50.42 23.11
C LYS A 107 -14.94 51.35 22.35
N ALA A 108 -16.19 50.96 22.14
CA ALA A 108 -17.19 51.81 21.50
C ALA A 108 -17.58 53.00 22.39
N MET A 109 -17.63 52.80 23.72
CA MET A 109 -17.93 53.88 24.66
C MET A 109 -16.74 54.81 24.93
N SER A 110 -15.50 54.38 24.70
CA SER A 110 -14.32 55.22 24.92
C SER A 110 -13.99 56.15 23.75
N VAL A 111 -14.74 56.10 22.64
CA VAL A 111 -14.63 57.10 21.58
C VAL A 111 -15.46 58.30 22.01
N PHE A 112 -14.85 59.17 22.83
CA PHE A 112 -15.37 60.50 23.03
C PHE A 112 -15.59 61.14 21.64
N PRO A 113 -16.80 61.62 21.31
CA PRO A 113 -17.00 62.43 20.12
C PRO A 113 -16.33 63.77 20.39
N CYS A 114 -15.01 63.85 20.17
CA CYS A 114 -14.39 65.12 19.87
C CYS A 114 -14.95 65.52 18.51
N ALA A 115 -16.13 66.14 18.52
CA ALA A 115 -16.62 66.91 17.40
C ALA A 115 -15.48 67.81 16.94
N GLU A 116 -15.25 67.83 15.64
CA GLU A 116 -14.31 68.69 14.94
C GLU A 116 -14.72 70.15 15.17
N LEU A 117 -14.46 70.69 16.36
CA LEU A 117 -14.52 72.13 16.60
C LEU A 117 -13.38 72.72 15.77
N THR A 118 -13.75 73.31 14.65
CA THR A 118 -12.80 74.06 13.85
C THR A 118 -12.23 75.18 14.72
N THR A 119 -10.96 75.52 14.53
CA THR A 119 -10.26 76.57 15.29
C THR A 119 -11.01 77.92 15.27
N ILE A 120 -11.89 78.13 14.28
CA ILE A 120 -12.76 79.30 14.15
C ILE A 120 -13.88 79.30 15.21
N GLU A 121 -14.53 78.18 15.47
CA GLU A 121 -15.61 78.08 16.48
C GLU A 121 -15.08 78.17 17.93
N LEU A 122 -13.83 77.77 18.16
CA LEU A 122 -13.15 77.93 19.45
C LEU A 122 -12.81 79.39 19.77
N MET A 123 -12.61 80.24 18.75
CA MET A 123 -12.35 81.67 18.94
C MET A 123 -13.62 82.46 19.26
N ASP A 124 -14.77 82.06 18.72
CA ASP A 124 -16.06 82.70 19.02
C ASP A 124 -16.58 82.40 20.43
N PHE A 125 -16.18 81.26 21.03
CA PHE A 125 -16.61 80.87 22.38
C PHE A 125 -15.80 81.52 23.52
N PHE A 126 -14.61 82.07 23.25
CA PHE A 126 -13.74 82.70 24.26
C PHE A 126 -13.11 84.02 23.79
N PRO A 127 -13.90 85.09 23.53
CA PRO A 127 -13.41 86.34 22.94
C PRO A 127 -12.50 87.20 23.86
N ALA A 128 -12.25 86.80 25.11
CA ALA A 128 -11.60 87.65 26.12
C ALA A 128 -10.19 87.19 26.54
N PHE A 129 -9.65 86.11 25.98
CA PHE A 129 -8.30 85.67 26.29
C PHE A 129 -7.33 86.15 25.20
N ASN A 130 -6.41 87.05 25.56
CA ASN A 130 -5.19 87.30 24.79
C ASN A 130 -4.35 86.03 24.84
N TYR A 131 -4.64 85.06 23.97
CA TYR A 131 -3.81 83.90 23.80
C TYR A 131 -2.53 84.35 23.11
N ASP A 132 -1.39 84.17 23.79
CA ASP A 132 -0.08 84.41 23.18
C ASP A 132 0.06 83.58 21.90
N ARG A 133 0.75 84.15 20.91
CA ARG A 133 0.92 83.53 19.58
C ARG A 133 1.52 82.12 19.67
N GLU A 134 2.37 81.88 20.66
CA GLU A 134 2.93 80.56 20.98
C GLU A 134 1.85 79.51 21.32
N PHE A 135 0.76 79.91 21.98
CA PHE A 135 -0.34 79.01 22.30
C PHE A 135 -1.09 78.58 21.03
N ILE A 136 -1.40 79.53 20.13
CA ILE A 136 -2.06 79.28 18.85
C ILE A 136 -1.20 78.36 17.98
N ASP A 137 0.11 78.60 17.91
CA ASP A 137 1.03 77.75 17.17
C ASP A 137 1.09 76.32 17.76
N SER A 138 1.06 76.17 19.09
CA SER A 138 1.03 74.84 19.74
C SER A 138 -0.27 74.06 19.46
N VAL A 139 -1.40 74.77 19.35
CA VAL A 139 -2.71 74.16 19.06
C VAL A 139 -2.77 73.75 17.59
N THR A 140 -2.30 74.61 16.69
CA THR A 140 -2.20 74.33 15.25
C THR A 140 -1.29 73.12 14.98
N LEU A 141 -0.11 73.06 15.62
CA LEU A 141 0.81 71.92 15.49
C LEU A 141 0.19 70.60 16.01
N ARG A 142 -0.61 70.67 17.08
CA ARG A 142 -1.36 69.50 17.60
C ARG A 142 -2.46 69.06 16.64
N HIS A 143 -3.21 70.01 16.09
CA HIS A 143 -4.25 69.76 15.11
C HIS A 143 -3.68 69.08 13.85
N ASP A 144 -2.58 69.60 13.30
CA ASP A 144 -1.90 69.03 12.14
C ASP A 144 -1.36 67.62 12.41
N ARG A 145 -0.86 67.37 13.63
CA ARG A 145 -0.44 66.02 14.04
C ARG A 145 -1.60 65.04 14.09
N VAL A 146 -2.75 65.44 14.66
CA VAL A 146 -3.95 64.59 14.73
C VAL A 146 -4.51 64.33 13.32
N HIS A 147 -4.57 65.35 12.46
CA HIS A 147 -4.96 65.17 11.05
C HIS A 147 -4.00 64.24 10.30
N SER A 148 -2.68 64.39 10.48
CA SER A 148 -1.68 63.50 9.89
C SER A 148 -1.87 62.04 10.33
N GLU A 149 -2.16 61.81 11.61
CA GLU A 149 -2.44 60.46 12.13
C GLU A 149 -3.75 59.88 11.60
N ARG A 150 -4.79 60.71 11.47
CA ARG A 150 -6.07 60.30 10.87
C ARG A 150 -5.92 59.91 9.40
N VAL A 151 -5.22 60.71 8.60
CA VAL A 151 -4.94 60.38 7.19
C VAL A 151 -4.12 59.09 7.09
N LYS A 152 -3.12 58.89 7.96
CA LYS A 152 -2.38 57.62 8.03
C LYS A 152 -3.29 56.43 8.38
N PHE A 153 -4.28 56.63 9.24
CA PHE A 153 -5.25 55.60 9.60
C PHE A 153 -6.19 55.27 8.42
N GLU A 154 -6.70 56.27 7.73
CA GLU A 154 -7.56 56.10 6.54
C GLU A 154 -6.83 55.36 5.42
N ILE A 155 -5.59 55.75 5.10
CA ILE A 155 -4.75 55.05 4.11
C ILE A 155 -4.55 53.58 4.50
N LYS A 156 -4.27 53.30 5.79
CA LYS A 156 -4.16 51.93 6.29
C LYS A 156 -5.48 51.16 6.17
N SER A 157 -6.61 51.79 6.48
CA SER A 157 -7.94 51.18 6.36
C SER A 157 -8.23 50.74 4.93
N VAL A 158 -8.03 51.62 3.95
CA VAL A 158 -8.19 51.30 2.52
C VAL A 158 -7.25 50.17 2.09
N HIS A 159 -6.00 50.18 2.57
CA HIS A 159 -5.05 49.10 2.30
C HIS A 159 -5.53 47.75 2.84
N TYR A 160 -6.06 47.71 4.07
CA TYR A 160 -6.59 46.49 4.67
C TYR A 160 -7.84 45.99 3.97
N GLU A 161 -8.75 46.87 3.54
CA GLU A 161 -9.92 46.48 2.76
C GLU A 161 -9.54 45.83 1.42
N LYS A 162 -8.57 46.41 0.71
CA LYS A 162 -8.05 45.81 -0.53
C LYS A 162 -7.49 44.42 -0.27
N LYS A 163 -6.63 44.28 0.74
CA LYS A 163 -6.03 43.00 1.12
C LYS A 163 -7.09 41.97 1.55
N PHE A 164 -8.16 42.41 2.23
CA PHE A 164 -9.26 41.54 2.61
C PHE A 164 -10.05 41.04 1.40
N LYS A 165 -10.28 41.88 0.39
CA LYS A 165 -10.92 41.49 -0.88
C LYS A 165 -10.07 40.45 -1.63
N GLU A 166 -8.76 40.66 -1.73
CA GLU A 166 -7.82 39.70 -2.33
C GLU A 166 -7.85 38.35 -1.60
N LEU A 167 -7.75 38.37 -0.27
CA LEU A 167 -7.81 37.16 0.55
C LEU A 167 -9.15 36.41 0.39
N LYS A 168 -10.27 37.14 0.26
CA LYS A 168 -11.59 36.55 0.01
C LYS A 168 -11.65 35.87 -1.36
N GLN A 169 -11.03 36.45 -2.39
CA GLN A 169 -10.95 35.83 -3.72
C GLN A 169 -10.08 34.56 -3.70
N GLU A 170 -8.93 34.60 -3.02
CA GLU A 170 -8.09 33.42 -2.82
C GLU A 170 -8.83 32.31 -2.07
N HIS A 171 -9.53 32.67 -0.98
CA HIS A 171 -10.33 31.72 -0.21
C HIS A 171 -11.39 31.02 -1.08
N ASN A 172 -12.12 31.77 -1.91
CA ASN A 172 -13.10 31.20 -2.84
C ASN A 172 -12.46 30.34 -3.93
N SER A 173 -11.23 30.66 -4.36
CA SER A 173 -10.47 29.82 -5.28
C SER A 173 -10.10 28.48 -4.64
N VAL A 174 -9.63 28.50 -3.39
CA VAL A 174 -9.30 27.30 -2.61
C VAL A 174 -10.54 26.43 -2.40
N ILE A 175 -11.69 27.01 -2.05
CA ILE A 175 -12.96 26.25 -1.91
C ILE A 175 -13.31 25.52 -3.20
N ARG A 176 -13.29 26.21 -4.35
CA ARG A 176 -13.59 25.57 -5.65
C ARG A 176 -12.62 24.43 -5.99
N ASN A 177 -11.35 24.57 -5.62
CA ASN A 177 -10.38 23.49 -5.82
C ASN A 177 -10.66 22.31 -4.89
N LEU A 178 -11.03 22.55 -3.63
CA LEU A 178 -11.42 21.50 -2.69
C LEU A 178 -12.65 20.73 -3.18
N GLU A 179 -13.67 21.41 -3.72
CA GLU A 179 -14.85 20.76 -4.31
C GLU A 179 -14.47 19.87 -5.51
N LYS A 180 -13.56 20.35 -6.38
CA LYS A 180 -13.04 19.54 -7.50
C LYS A 180 -12.32 18.28 -7.00
N PHE A 181 -11.46 18.40 -5.99
CA PHE A 181 -10.76 17.25 -5.40
C PHE A 181 -11.72 16.28 -4.72
N GLN A 182 -12.76 16.77 -4.06
CA GLN A 182 -13.80 15.92 -3.47
C GLN A 182 -14.58 15.15 -4.53
N LYS A 183 -14.94 15.80 -5.64
CA LYS A 183 -15.59 15.13 -6.77
C LYS A 183 -14.69 14.06 -7.39
N GLN A 184 -13.43 14.40 -7.66
CA GLN A 184 -12.45 13.44 -8.18
C GLN A 184 -12.28 12.25 -7.23
N GLY A 185 -12.14 12.48 -5.94
CA GLY A 185 -12.03 11.41 -4.95
C GLY A 185 -13.27 10.51 -4.88
N ALA A 186 -14.46 11.05 -5.15
CA ALA A 186 -15.68 10.25 -5.24
C ALA A 186 -15.74 9.39 -6.51
N ASP A 187 -15.25 9.90 -7.64
CA ASP A 187 -15.17 9.15 -8.89
C ASP A 187 -14.09 8.06 -8.82
N ASP A 188 -12.91 8.37 -8.27
CA ASP A 188 -11.85 7.39 -8.01
C ASP A 188 -12.32 6.26 -7.08
N LYS A 189 -13.11 6.60 -6.04
CA LYS A 189 -13.69 5.60 -5.14
C LYS A 189 -14.62 4.64 -5.87
N LYS A 190 -15.49 5.15 -6.76
CA LYS A 190 -16.36 4.29 -7.59
C LYS A 190 -15.57 3.39 -8.53
N GLU A 191 -14.46 3.89 -9.09
CA GLU A 191 -13.58 3.09 -9.94
C GLU A 191 -12.91 1.95 -9.14
N ILE A 192 -12.44 2.25 -7.92
CA ILE A 192 -11.88 1.23 -7.01
C ILE A 192 -12.91 0.15 -6.69
N GLU A 193 -14.16 0.52 -6.40
CA GLU A 193 -15.25 -0.44 -6.14
C GLU A 193 -15.50 -1.35 -7.34
N LYS A 194 -15.55 -0.80 -8.56
CA LYS A 194 -15.68 -1.61 -9.80
C LYS A 194 -14.50 -2.56 -10.01
N LEU A 195 -13.28 -2.13 -9.71
CA LEU A 195 -12.09 -2.99 -9.80
C LEU A 195 -12.10 -4.10 -8.75
N GLN A 196 -12.63 -3.84 -7.56
CA GLN A 196 -12.80 -4.85 -6.51
C GLN A 196 -13.79 -5.93 -6.93
N GLU A 197 -14.92 -5.55 -7.53
CA GLU A 197 -15.92 -6.48 -8.08
C GLU A 197 -15.32 -7.36 -9.18
N ARG A 198 -14.61 -6.77 -10.15
CA ARG A 198 -13.90 -7.54 -11.19
C ARG A 198 -12.87 -8.51 -10.62
N ASN A 199 -12.18 -8.12 -9.55
CA ASN A 199 -11.21 -8.99 -8.89
C ASN A 199 -11.90 -10.17 -8.19
N THR A 200 -13.08 -9.95 -7.59
CA THR A 200 -13.87 -11.06 -7.04
C THR A 200 -14.34 -12.03 -8.12
N ASP A 201 -14.77 -11.52 -9.28
CA ASP A 201 -15.16 -12.36 -10.41
C ASP A 201 -13.99 -13.18 -10.97
N LEU A 202 -12.83 -12.54 -11.13
CA LEU A 202 -11.60 -13.22 -11.58
C LEU A 202 -11.18 -14.32 -10.61
N LYS A 203 -11.30 -14.10 -9.30
CA LYS A 203 -11.04 -15.15 -8.30
C LYS A 203 -12.00 -16.33 -8.45
N ALA A 204 -13.28 -16.07 -8.70
CA ALA A 204 -14.26 -17.12 -8.94
C ALA A 204 -13.96 -17.92 -10.22
N VAL A 205 -13.57 -17.23 -11.31
CA VAL A 205 -13.11 -17.89 -12.55
C VAL A 205 -11.88 -18.75 -12.29
N HIS A 206 -10.87 -18.22 -11.60
CA HIS A 206 -9.65 -18.95 -11.26
C HIS A 206 -9.95 -20.21 -10.45
N SER A 207 -10.86 -20.13 -9.46
CA SER A 207 -11.30 -21.30 -8.69
C SER A 207 -11.92 -22.37 -9.58
N ARG A 208 -12.79 -22.00 -10.53
CA ARG A 208 -13.41 -22.95 -11.47
C ARG A 208 -12.40 -23.64 -12.36
N ILE A 209 -11.41 -22.90 -12.87
CA ILE A 209 -10.33 -23.45 -13.69
C ILE A 209 -9.48 -24.43 -12.88
N TYR A 210 -9.19 -24.08 -11.63
CA TYR A 210 -8.46 -24.96 -10.72
C TYR A 210 -9.22 -26.27 -10.48
N ASP A 211 -10.51 -26.21 -10.17
CA ASP A 211 -11.35 -27.40 -9.97
C ASP A 211 -11.43 -28.29 -11.22
N GLN A 212 -11.56 -27.67 -12.40
CA GLN A 212 -11.52 -28.40 -13.67
C GLN A 212 -10.18 -29.11 -13.89
N ARG A 213 -9.07 -28.44 -13.56
CA ARG A 213 -7.73 -29.03 -13.66
C ARG A 213 -7.56 -30.21 -12.72
N CYS A 214 -8.03 -30.11 -11.47
CA CYS A 214 -8.02 -31.22 -10.52
C CYS A 214 -8.80 -32.43 -11.07
N LYS A 215 -10.01 -32.22 -11.60
CA LYS A 215 -10.80 -33.29 -12.23
C LYS A 215 -10.08 -33.94 -13.41
N ALA A 216 -9.42 -33.16 -14.25
CA ALA A 216 -8.65 -33.69 -15.38
C ALA A 216 -7.45 -34.53 -14.92
N ILE A 217 -6.77 -34.11 -13.85
CA ILE A 217 -5.67 -34.88 -13.24
C ILE A 217 -6.19 -36.21 -12.67
N ASP A 218 -7.32 -36.20 -11.96
CA ASP A 218 -7.93 -37.42 -11.42
C ASP A 218 -8.32 -38.40 -12.54
N GLN A 219 -8.89 -37.89 -13.62
CA GLN A 219 -9.20 -38.68 -14.83
C GLN A 219 -7.94 -39.27 -15.45
N GLN A 220 -6.84 -38.50 -15.54
CA GLN A 220 -5.57 -38.99 -16.06
C GLN A 220 -5.01 -40.14 -15.21
N PHE A 221 -5.05 -40.01 -13.87
CA PHE A 221 -4.64 -41.11 -12.97
C PHE A 221 -5.53 -42.35 -13.13
N GLN A 222 -6.83 -42.16 -13.33
CA GLN A 222 -7.73 -43.28 -13.57
C GLN A 222 -7.39 -44.02 -14.87
N LEU A 223 -7.20 -43.28 -15.97
CA LEU A 223 -6.78 -43.83 -17.25
C LEU A 223 -5.42 -44.55 -17.16
N GLN A 224 -4.49 -44.03 -16.35
CA GLN A 224 -3.20 -44.68 -16.11
C GLN A 224 -3.36 -46.02 -15.40
N ARG A 225 -4.20 -46.09 -14.35
CA ARG A 225 -4.53 -47.36 -13.68
C ARG A 225 -5.20 -48.35 -14.63
N ASP A 226 -6.11 -47.88 -15.47
CA ASP A 226 -6.78 -48.71 -16.48
C ASP A 226 -5.79 -49.27 -17.50
N LYS A 227 -4.86 -48.44 -17.97
CA LYS A 227 -3.75 -48.86 -18.83
C LYS A 227 -2.90 -49.94 -18.18
N GLU A 228 -2.49 -49.77 -16.92
CA GLU A 228 -1.70 -50.77 -16.19
C GLU A 228 -2.47 -52.09 -16.01
N ARG A 229 -3.77 -52.03 -15.71
CA ARG A 229 -4.63 -53.23 -15.65
C ARG A 229 -4.68 -53.97 -16.99
N MET A 230 -4.84 -53.25 -18.10
CA MET A 230 -4.84 -53.86 -19.43
C MET A 230 -3.49 -54.48 -19.79
N LEU A 231 -2.39 -53.79 -19.49
CA LEU A 231 -1.04 -54.32 -19.73
C LEU A 231 -0.81 -55.63 -18.95
N ASN A 232 -1.17 -55.67 -17.67
CA ASN A 232 -1.07 -56.91 -16.88
C ASN A 232 -1.90 -58.04 -17.49
N ARG A 233 -3.11 -57.74 -17.99
CA ARG A 233 -3.95 -58.74 -18.66
C ARG A 233 -3.31 -59.26 -19.94
N ILE A 234 -2.71 -58.38 -20.75
CA ILE A 234 -1.98 -58.77 -21.96
C ILE A 234 -0.84 -59.72 -21.59
N THR A 235 -0.02 -59.39 -20.59
CA THR A 235 1.08 -60.24 -20.13
C THR A 235 0.57 -61.62 -19.68
N THR A 236 -0.52 -61.69 -18.92
CA THR A 236 -1.09 -63.01 -18.53
C THR A 236 -1.56 -63.83 -19.72
N LEU A 237 -2.13 -63.20 -20.74
CA LEU A 237 -2.58 -63.89 -21.95
C LEU A 237 -1.40 -64.35 -22.81
N GLU A 238 -0.31 -63.59 -22.85
CA GLU A 238 0.94 -63.99 -23.51
C GLU A 238 1.55 -65.24 -22.85
N ASP A 239 1.59 -65.27 -21.51
CA ASP A 239 2.05 -66.44 -20.75
C ASP A 239 1.16 -67.68 -20.99
N GLU A 240 -0.17 -67.48 -21.01
CA GLU A 240 -1.13 -68.55 -21.35
C GLU A 240 -0.90 -69.11 -22.76
N LEU A 241 -0.68 -68.23 -23.76
CA LEU A 241 -0.40 -68.63 -25.14
C LEU A 241 0.91 -69.41 -25.25
N ASP A 242 1.96 -68.99 -24.54
CA ASP A 242 3.24 -69.69 -24.54
C ASP A 242 3.16 -71.06 -23.85
N ASN A 243 2.35 -71.18 -22.80
CA ASN A 243 2.03 -72.47 -22.19
C ASN A 243 1.29 -73.40 -23.16
N ILE A 244 0.29 -72.89 -23.89
CA ILE A 244 -0.43 -73.67 -24.92
C ILE A 244 0.53 -74.13 -26.02
N ARG A 245 1.41 -73.24 -26.50
CA ARG A 245 2.44 -73.58 -27.51
C ARG A 245 3.38 -74.67 -27.01
N LYS A 246 3.78 -74.63 -25.73
CA LYS A 246 4.62 -75.65 -25.11
C LYS A 246 3.92 -77.01 -25.04
N ASN A 247 2.69 -77.05 -24.52
CA ASN A 247 1.90 -78.29 -24.44
C ASN A 247 1.67 -78.91 -25.82
N THR A 248 1.36 -78.08 -26.82
CA THR A 248 1.18 -78.52 -28.21
C THR A 248 2.46 -79.16 -28.78
N ARG A 249 3.65 -78.63 -28.44
CA ARG A 249 4.93 -79.23 -28.84
C ARG A 249 5.14 -80.59 -28.17
N GLU A 250 4.81 -80.72 -26.89
CA GLU A 250 4.94 -81.96 -26.12
C GLU A 250 3.98 -83.05 -26.62
N ASP A 251 2.73 -82.70 -26.94
CA ASP A 251 1.76 -83.61 -27.55
C ASP A 251 2.22 -84.10 -28.93
N ASN A 252 2.77 -83.20 -29.75
CA ASN A 252 3.33 -83.55 -31.05
C ASN A 252 4.54 -84.48 -30.93
N HIS A 253 5.43 -84.26 -29.95
CA HIS A 253 6.54 -85.17 -29.65
C HIS A 253 6.06 -86.54 -29.16
N SER A 254 5.05 -86.57 -28.28
CA SER A 254 4.43 -87.81 -27.79
C SER A 254 3.82 -88.61 -28.93
N ASN A 255 3.03 -87.97 -29.81
CA ASN A 255 2.46 -88.61 -31.00
C ASN A 255 3.51 -89.15 -31.98
N GLN A 256 4.64 -88.44 -32.17
CA GLN A 256 5.76 -88.95 -32.97
C GLN A 256 6.38 -90.21 -32.36
N ASN A 257 6.55 -90.27 -31.04
CA ASN A 257 7.07 -91.46 -30.34
C ASN A 257 6.14 -92.67 -30.46
N TYR A 258 4.81 -92.49 -30.38
CA TYR A 258 3.85 -93.56 -30.61
C TYR A 258 3.91 -94.10 -32.06
N ARG A 259 4.03 -93.22 -33.06
CA ARG A 259 4.22 -93.63 -34.47
C ARG A 259 5.51 -94.42 -34.68
N TYR A 260 6.61 -94.02 -34.03
CA TYR A 260 7.89 -94.75 -34.10
C TYR A 260 7.83 -96.12 -33.41
N ARG A 261 7.21 -96.22 -32.22
CA ARG A 261 7.03 -97.50 -31.51
C ARG A 261 6.10 -98.47 -32.27
N GLY A 262 5.04 -97.96 -32.89
CA GLY A 262 4.13 -98.76 -33.73
C GLY A 262 4.85 -99.41 -34.93
N ARG A 263 5.76 -98.67 -35.60
CA ARG A 263 6.54 -99.22 -36.73
C ARG A 263 7.56 -100.29 -36.29
N TYR A 264 8.17 -100.14 -35.12
CA TYR A 264 9.11 -101.14 -34.58
C TYR A 264 8.41 -102.46 -34.20
N ASN A 265 7.22 -102.40 -33.59
CA ASN A 265 6.45 -103.61 -33.26
C ASN A 265 5.92 -104.32 -34.51
N HIS A 266 5.52 -103.58 -35.55
CA HIS A 266 5.08 -104.20 -36.82
C HIS A 266 6.22 -104.95 -37.53
N ARG A 267 7.46 -104.41 -37.51
CA ARG A 267 8.64 -105.11 -38.04
C ARG A 267 9.02 -106.35 -37.22
N ARG A 268 8.82 -106.34 -35.90
CA ARG A 268 9.13 -107.48 -35.03
C ARG A 268 8.14 -108.64 -35.22
N ASN A 269 6.86 -108.37 -35.40
CA ASN A 269 5.85 -109.40 -35.68
C ASN A 269 6.00 -110.03 -37.07
N PHE A 270 6.45 -109.27 -38.09
CA PHE A 270 6.77 -109.86 -39.39
C PHE A 270 7.95 -110.85 -39.33
N ARG A 271 8.90 -110.66 -38.40
CA ARG A 271 10.07 -111.54 -38.29
C ARG A 271 9.76 -112.87 -37.59
N ASN A 272 8.72 -112.92 -36.76
CA ASN A 272 8.31 -114.14 -36.05
C ASN A 272 7.35 -115.04 -36.84
N ASN A 273 6.83 -114.58 -38.00
CA ASN A 273 5.95 -115.39 -38.87
C ASN A 273 6.70 -116.08 -40.02
N PHE A 274 8.04 -115.97 -40.08
CA PHE A 274 8.91 -116.61 -41.07
C PHE A 274 9.90 -117.60 -40.44
N SER A 275 9.57 -118.14 -39.27
CA SER A 275 10.22 -119.30 -38.65
C SER A 275 9.14 -120.31 -38.29
#